data_AF-A0A533SM38-F1
#
_entry.id   AF-A0A533SM38-F1
#
_cell.length_a   1.000
_cell.length_b   1.000
_cell.length_c   1.000
_cell.angle_alpha   90.00
_cell.angle_beta   90.00
_cell.angle_gamma   90.00
#
_symmetry.space_group_name_H-M   'P 1'
#
loop_
_entity.id
_entity.type
_entity.pdbx_description
1 polymer ?
#
loop_
_entity_poly.entity_id
_entity_poly.type
_entity_poly.pdbx_seq_one_letter_code
_entity_poly.pdbx_strand_id
1 'polypeptide(L)'
;MNDLTILIGEFLAALPTYILNGILVTLYWLADSASALLSIGCGAVIMRFVDRDLQNRAMFRPAREGREVMMPDPHTAQTLTGIVLALWLVSQWQIGAPVPWIGAAMWLFGVVVLLATRQQQVTTLWNIKSGIAIYALAVIGSRLYLTYTSALSAEQWAALIGSADSAALVLSNTRGNVTTIILWALWLVIPLGYFAMLLQQLLLNPISLSAPVAAAHELIERYRIRQ
;
A
#
# COMPACT_ATOMS: atom_id res chain seq x y z
N MET A 1 13.63 33.82 -48.56
CA MET A 1 14.35 34.02 -47.27
C MET A 1 13.45 34.51 -46.14
N ASN A 2 12.22 34.97 -46.40
CA ASN A 2 11.29 35.44 -45.37
C ASN A 2 10.51 34.33 -44.64
N ASP A 3 10.19 33.22 -45.32
CA ASP A 3 9.30 32.20 -44.73
C ASP A 3 9.95 31.45 -43.57
N LEU A 4 11.25 31.16 -43.67
CA LEU A 4 12.00 30.51 -42.59
C LEU A 4 12.09 31.40 -41.34
N THR A 5 12.30 32.71 -41.52
CA THR A 5 12.38 33.66 -40.40
C THR A 5 11.02 33.87 -39.72
N ILE A 6 9.93 33.85 -40.49
CA ILE A 6 8.56 33.92 -39.96
C ILE A 6 8.25 32.65 -39.17
N LEU A 7 8.54 31.46 -39.73
CA LEU A 7 8.34 30.17 -39.06
C LEU A 7 9.14 30.06 -37.75
N ILE A 8 10.40 30.51 -37.75
CA ILE A 8 11.24 30.54 -36.54
C ILE A 8 10.65 31.52 -35.51
N GLY A 9 10.17 32.69 -35.95
CA GLY A 9 9.51 33.66 -35.07
C GLY A 9 8.25 33.11 -34.42
N GLU A 10 7.38 32.44 -35.18
CA GLU A 10 6.16 31.78 -34.68
C GLU A 10 6.48 30.63 -33.72
N PHE A 11 7.48 29.80 -34.06
CA PHE A 11 7.93 28.73 -33.18
C PHE A 11 8.47 29.26 -31.85
N LEU A 12 9.33 30.29 -31.89
CA LEU A 12 9.87 30.92 -30.68
C LEU A 12 8.78 31.60 -29.85
N ALA A 13 7.75 32.18 -30.49
CA ALA A 13 6.61 32.77 -29.80
C ALA A 13 5.70 31.72 -29.15
N ALA A 14 5.57 30.53 -29.75
CA ALA A 14 4.77 29.42 -29.22
C ALA A 14 5.52 28.58 -28.15
N LEU A 15 6.86 28.63 -28.15
CA LEU A 15 7.71 27.83 -27.26
C LEU A 15 7.40 28.02 -25.76
N PRO A 16 7.17 29.24 -25.23
CA PRO A 16 6.74 29.43 -23.83
C PRO A 16 5.42 28.73 -23.51
N THR A 17 4.46 28.77 -24.43
CA THR A 17 3.16 28.10 -24.27
C THR A 17 3.33 26.59 -24.22
N TYR A 18 4.15 26.01 -25.09
CA TYR A 18 4.45 24.57 -25.04
C TYR A 18 5.15 24.15 -23.74
N ILE A 19 6.11 24.94 -23.27
CA ILE A 19 6.81 24.66 -21.99
C ILE A 19 5.83 24.75 -20.82
N LEU A 20 5.05 25.82 -20.72
CA LEU A 20 4.06 26.00 -19.65
C LEU A 20 3.03 24.88 -19.65
N ASN A 21 2.50 24.52 -20.82
CA ASN A 21 1.56 23.41 -20.95
C ASN A 21 2.21 22.08 -20.58
N GLY A 22 3.45 21.83 -21.00
CA GLY A 22 4.19 20.62 -20.60
C GLY A 22 4.42 20.56 -19.09
N ILE A 23 4.77 21.67 -18.45
CA ILE A 23 4.91 21.77 -17.00
C ILE A 23 3.57 21.48 -16.31
N LEU A 24 2.49 22.11 -16.77
CA LEU A 24 1.15 21.91 -16.20
C LEU A 24 0.68 20.47 -16.31
N VAL A 25 0.82 19.85 -17.49
CA VAL A 25 0.50 18.43 -17.70
C VAL A 25 1.30 17.55 -16.74
N THR A 26 2.60 17.83 -16.58
CA THR A 26 3.47 17.10 -15.65
C THR A 26 3.00 17.26 -14.20
N LEU A 27 2.68 18.49 -13.78
CA LEU A 27 2.21 18.78 -12.43
C LEU A 27 0.86 18.12 -12.13
N TYR A 28 -0.08 18.16 -13.07
CA TYR A 28 -1.37 17.50 -12.91
C TYR A 28 -1.23 15.99 -12.83
N TRP A 29 -0.38 15.40 -13.66
CA TRP A 29 -0.13 13.96 -13.62
C TRP A 29 0.56 13.53 -12.32
N LEU A 30 1.49 14.34 -11.81
CA LEU A 30 2.15 14.11 -10.53
C LEU A 30 1.17 14.22 -9.36
N ALA A 31 0.27 15.21 -9.41
CA ALA A 31 -0.78 15.40 -8.41
C ALA A 31 -1.79 14.24 -8.41
N ASP A 32 -2.17 13.75 -9.60
CA ASP A 32 -3.06 12.59 -9.75
C ASP A 32 -2.41 11.30 -9.24
N SER A 33 -1.08 11.19 -9.38
CA SER A 33 -0.28 10.05 -8.91
C SER A 33 0.20 10.18 -7.46
N ALA A 34 -0.16 11.25 -6.74
CA ALA A 34 0.44 11.58 -5.44
C ALA A 34 0.26 10.47 -4.38
N SER A 35 -0.91 9.82 -4.33
CA SER A 35 -1.17 8.72 -3.41
C SER A 35 -0.31 7.48 -3.71
N ALA A 36 -0.10 7.19 -5.00
CA ALA A 36 0.75 6.10 -5.44
C ALA A 36 2.22 6.39 -5.11
N LEU A 37 2.68 7.61 -5.38
CA LEU A 37 4.04 8.06 -5.04
C LEU A 37 4.30 8.01 -3.53
N LEU A 38 3.34 8.44 -2.71
CA LEU A 38 3.44 8.34 -1.25
C LEU A 38 3.55 6.89 -0.79
N SER A 39 2.74 6.00 -1.37
CA SER A 39 2.79 4.55 -1.08
C SER A 39 4.14 3.94 -1.48
N ILE A 40 4.67 4.31 -2.65
CA ILE A 40 5.99 3.89 -3.14
C ILE A 40 7.09 4.37 -2.19
N GLY A 41 7.05 5.65 -1.78
CA GLY A 41 8.01 6.20 -0.83
C GLY A 41 8.02 5.45 0.49
N CYS A 42 6.85 5.15 1.05
CA CYS A 42 6.72 4.36 2.27
C CYS A 42 7.24 2.92 2.10
N GLY A 43 6.89 2.27 0.99
CA GLY A 43 7.40 0.93 0.66
C GLY A 43 8.93 0.91 0.54
N ALA A 44 9.52 1.92 -0.11
CA ALA A 44 10.96 2.07 -0.25
C ALA A 44 11.67 2.27 1.11
N VAL A 45 11.07 3.05 2.02
CA VAL A 45 11.57 3.22 3.39
C VAL A 45 11.56 1.88 4.13
N ILE A 46 10.48 1.11 4.05
CA ILE A 46 10.38 -0.21 4.69
C ILE A 46 11.43 -1.18 4.13
N MET A 47 11.57 -1.25 2.81
CA MET A 47 12.56 -2.12 2.14
C MET A 47 14.00 -1.76 2.54
N ARG A 48 14.33 -0.46 2.55
CA ARG A 48 15.72 -0.02 2.69
C ARG A 48 16.24 -0.10 4.12
N PHE A 49 15.37 0.22 5.08
CA PHE A 49 15.76 0.33 6.49
C PHE A 49 15.29 -0.89 7.28
N VAL A 50 14.01 -1.27 7.20
CA VAL A 50 13.48 -2.27 8.13
C VAL A 50 13.64 -3.70 7.63
N ASP A 51 13.27 -3.99 6.38
CA ASP A 51 13.39 -5.33 5.81
C ASP A 51 14.85 -5.80 5.81
N ARG A 52 15.77 -4.91 5.39
CA ARG A 52 17.20 -5.20 5.38
C ARG A 52 17.75 -5.50 6.77
N ASP A 53 17.41 -4.68 7.77
CA ASP A 53 17.87 -4.88 9.15
C ASP A 53 17.31 -6.17 9.74
N LEU A 54 16.03 -6.46 9.51
CA LEU A 54 15.37 -7.67 10.01
C LEU A 54 15.97 -8.93 9.41
N GLN A 55 16.25 -8.89 8.12
CA GLN A 55 16.84 -10.00 7.39
C GLN A 55 18.27 -10.28 7.81
N ASN A 56 19.09 -9.23 7.99
CA ASN A 56 20.44 -9.37 8.55
C ASN A 56 20.43 -10.03 9.92
N ARG A 57 19.45 -9.69 10.78
CA ARG A 57 19.29 -10.32 12.11
C ARG A 57 18.90 -11.80 12.03
N ALA A 58 17.97 -12.15 11.14
CA ALA A 58 17.52 -13.54 10.98
C ALA A 58 18.64 -14.46 10.44
N MET A 59 19.58 -13.89 9.68
CA MET A 59 20.73 -14.61 9.12
C MET A 59 21.87 -14.79 10.12
N PHE A 60 21.86 -14.10 11.26
CA PHE A 60 22.89 -14.25 12.28
C PHE A 60 22.78 -15.62 12.97
N ARG A 61 23.61 -16.57 12.53
CA ARG A 61 23.87 -17.82 13.26
C ARG A 61 25.28 -17.76 13.85
N PRO A 62 25.45 -17.90 15.18
CA PRO A 62 26.78 -18.00 15.75
C PRO A 62 27.45 -19.28 15.22
N ALA A 63 28.52 -19.11 14.45
CA ALA A 63 29.29 -20.22 13.94
C ALA A 63 29.96 -20.98 15.08
N ARG A 64 29.76 -22.30 15.15
CA ARG A 64 30.58 -23.18 15.98
C ARG A 64 31.96 -23.24 15.30
N GLU A 65 33.03 -22.90 16.01
CA GLU A 65 34.43 -22.85 15.53
C GLU A 65 34.88 -21.63 14.70
N GLY A 66 34.18 -20.49 14.75
CA GLY A 66 34.71 -19.23 14.19
C GLY A 66 34.75 -19.16 12.66
N ARG A 67 34.17 -20.13 11.95
CA ARG A 67 33.95 -20.03 10.50
C ARG A 67 32.63 -19.35 10.21
N GLU A 68 32.67 -18.06 9.89
CA GLU A 68 31.53 -17.37 9.29
C GLU A 68 31.18 -18.05 7.96
N VAL A 69 30.06 -18.76 7.94
CA VAL A 69 29.52 -19.29 6.68
C VAL A 69 28.80 -18.13 6.01
N MET A 70 29.39 -17.58 4.95
CA MET A 70 28.75 -16.56 4.13
C MET A 70 27.55 -17.19 3.41
N MET A 71 26.36 -17.06 4.00
CA MET A 71 25.11 -17.46 3.36
C MET A 71 24.67 -16.37 2.38
N PRO A 72 24.13 -16.74 1.20
CA PRO A 72 23.53 -15.77 0.29
C PRO A 72 22.40 -15.01 1.00
N ASP A 73 22.31 -13.69 0.82
CA ASP A 73 21.20 -12.89 1.33
C ASP A 73 19.94 -13.20 0.51
N PRO A 74 18.88 -13.83 1.09
CA PRO A 74 17.76 -14.32 0.28
C PRO A 74 16.80 -13.22 -0.19
N HIS A 75 17.05 -11.94 0.11
CA HIS A 75 16.17 -10.76 -0.10
C HIS A 75 14.65 -10.94 0.19
N THR A 76 14.24 -12.01 0.90
CA THR A 76 12.84 -12.43 1.04
C THR A 76 11.92 -11.36 1.62
N ALA A 77 12.39 -10.63 2.64
CA ALA A 77 11.58 -9.59 3.28
C ALA A 77 11.29 -8.43 2.31
N GLN A 78 12.29 -8.03 1.53
CA GLN A 78 12.20 -6.99 0.51
C GLN A 78 11.32 -7.44 -0.66
N THR A 79 11.49 -8.69 -1.12
CA THR A 79 10.64 -9.29 -2.16
C THR A 79 9.18 -9.29 -1.75
N LEU A 80 8.88 -9.65 -0.51
CA LEU A 80 7.50 -9.62 -0.01
C LEU A 80 6.93 -8.20 0.03
N THR A 81 7.71 -7.20 0.48
CA THR A 81 7.27 -5.79 0.44
C THR A 81 7.02 -5.35 -1.01
N GLY A 82 7.85 -5.80 -1.94
CA GLY A 82 7.71 -5.51 -3.36
C GLY A 82 6.44 -6.10 -3.94
N ILE A 83 6.13 -7.35 -3.59
CA ILE A 83 4.88 -8.02 -3.98
C ILE A 83 3.67 -7.26 -3.43
N VAL A 84 3.68 -6.89 -2.14
CA VAL A 84 2.56 -6.17 -1.52
C VAL A 84 2.40 -4.76 -2.12
N LEU A 85 3.50 -4.06 -2.39
CA LEU A 85 3.48 -2.76 -3.04
C LEU A 85 2.95 -2.87 -4.48
N ALA A 86 3.43 -3.84 -5.26
CA ALA A 86 2.97 -4.08 -6.61
C ALA A 86 1.48 -4.43 -6.63
N LEU A 87 1.03 -5.31 -5.73
CA LEU A 87 -0.38 -5.65 -5.57
C LEU A 87 -1.22 -4.41 -5.24
N TRP A 88 -0.74 -3.55 -4.34
CA TRP A 88 -1.41 -2.30 -3.99
C TRP A 88 -1.49 -1.33 -5.19
N LEU A 89 -0.39 -1.12 -5.92
CA LEU A 89 -0.34 -0.24 -7.10
C LEU A 89 -1.29 -0.73 -8.20
N VAL A 90 -1.32 -2.04 -8.47
CA VAL A 90 -2.27 -2.63 -9.41
C VAL A 90 -3.72 -2.44 -8.91
N SER A 91 -3.96 -2.66 -7.62
CA SER A 91 -5.31 -2.57 -7.04
C SER A 91 -5.92 -1.16 -7.10
N GLN A 92 -5.10 -0.11 -6.94
CA GLN A 92 -5.56 1.28 -6.96
C GLN A 92 -5.61 1.88 -8.38
N TRP A 93 -5.03 1.20 -9.37
CA TRP A 93 -4.96 1.70 -10.74
C TRP A 93 -6.35 2.03 -11.28
N GLN A 94 -6.58 3.25 -11.76
CA GLN A 94 -7.88 3.77 -12.22
C GLN A 94 -9.00 3.80 -11.15
N ILE A 95 -8.67 3.73 -9.86
CA ILE A 95 -9.63 3.99 -8.78
C ILE A 95 -9.51 5.46 -8.38
N GLY A 96 -10.63 6.19 -8.43
CA GLY A 96 -10.68 7.57 -7.94
C GLY A 96 -10.59 7.67 -6.41
N ALA A 97 -10.40 8.88 -5.90
CA ALA A 97 -10.47 9.16 -4.47
C ALA A 97 -11.80 8.65 -3.86
N PRO A 98 -11.82 8.18 -2.59
CA PRO A 98 -10.76 8.32 -1.57
C PRO A 98 -9.83 7.09 -1.41
N VAL A 99 -10.12 5.96 -2.05
CA VAL A 99 -9.44 4.68 -1.81
C VAL A 99 -7.90 4.74 -1.96
N PRO A 100 -7.32 5.38 -2.99
CA PRO A 100 -5.87 5.49 -3.12
C PRO A 100 -5.23 6.25 -1.95
N TRP A 101 -5.89 7.31 -1.47
CA TRP A 101 -5.42 8.09 -0.33
C TRP A 101 -5.51 7.33 0.98
N ILE A 102 -6.55 6.51 1.16
CA ILE A 102 -6.68 5.63 2.33
C ILE A 102 -5.51 4.64 2.36
N GLY A 103 -5.23 3.94 1.26
CA GLY A 103 -4.11 3.00 1.25
C GLY A 103 -2.75 3.69 1.39
N ALA A 104 -2.59 4.91 0.86
CA ALA A 104 -1.40 5.72 1.12
C ALA A 104 -1.25 6.08 2.61
N ALA A 105 -2.36 6.42 3.29
CA ALA A 105 -2.38 6.64 4.72
C ALA A 105 -2.07 5.36 5.52
N MET A 106 -2.53 4.19 5.07
CA MET A 106 -2.17 2.90 5.67
C MET A 106 -0.66 2.64 5.58
N TRP A 107 -0.05 2.84 4.41
CA TRP A 107 1.40 2.74 4.23
C TRP A 107 2.16 3.70 5.16
N LEU A 108 1.76 4.97 5.20
CA LEU A 108 2.40 5.99 6.03
C LEU A 108 2.27 5.66 7.52
N PHE A 109 1.08 5.31 7.97
CA PHE A 109 0.83 4.94 9.36
C PHE A 109 1.62 3.68 9.75
N GLY A 110 1.69 2.69 8.85
CA GLY A 110 2.53 1.51 9.03
C GLY A 110 4.00 1.88 9.27
N VAL A 111 4.56 2.79 8.45
CA VAL A 111 5.93 3.30 8.66
C VAL A 111 6.08 3.95 10.03
N VAL A 112 5.15 4.85 10.40
CA VAL A 112 5.20 5.55 11.70
C VAL A 112 5.18 4.56 12.87
N VAL A 113 4.25 3.59 12.86
CA VAL A 113 4.13 2.58 13.92
C VAL A 113 5.38 1.70 13.97
N LEU A 114 5.89 1.25 12.83
CA LEU A 114 7.08 0.40 12.74
C LEU A 114 8.35 1.09 13.29
N LEU A 115 8.45 2.42 13.12
CA LEU A 115 9.52 3.22 13.71
C LEU A 115 9.36 3.37 15.22
N ALA A 116 8.13 3.41 15.73
CA ALA A 116 7.82 3.52 17.15
C ALA A 116 7.94 2.16 17.90
N THR A 117 7.61 1.03 17.25
CA THR A 117 7.59 -0.31 17.87
C THR A 117 8.82 -1.15 17.54
N ARG A 118 10.03 -0.60 17.77
CA ARG A 118 11.31 -1.27 17.42
C ARG A 118 11.52 -2.66 18.04
N GLN A 119 10.87 -2.95 19.18
CA GLN A 119 10.99 -4.23 19.87
C GLN A 119 10.22 -5.38 19.18
N GLN A 120 9.13 -5.09 18.47
CA GLN A 120 8.26 -6.09 17.82
C GLN A 120 8.21 -5.91 16.29
N GLN A 121 9.29 -5.40 15.71
CA GLN A 121 9.38 -5.10 14.28
C GLN A 121 8.95 -6.26 13.38
N VAL A 122 9.26 -7.50 13.72
CA VAL A 122 8.84 -8.68 12.94
C VAL A 122 7.32 -8.76 12.85
N THR A 123 6.65 -8.75 14.00
CA THR A 123 5.19 -8.87 14.10
C THR A 123 4.50 -7.66 13.49
N THR A 124 4.97 -6.45 13.79
CA THR A 124 4.41 -5.22 13.22
C THR A 124 4.56 -5.19 11.70
N LEU A 125 5.72 -5.56 11.16
CA LEU A 125 5.96 -5.61 9.72
C LEU A 125 5.05 -6.62 9.02
N TRP A 126 4.85 -7.80 9.62
CA TRP A 126 3.91 -8.79 9.09
C TRP A 126 2.48 -8.25 9.04
N ASN A 127 2.04 -7.60 10.11
CA ASN A 127 0.71 -6.99 10.22
C ASN A 127 0.49 -5.85 9.22
N ILE A 128 1.54 -5.04 8.97
CA ILE A 128 1.51 -4.00 7.94
C ILE A 128 1.29 -4.63 6.56
N LYS A 129 2.13 -5.61 6.20
CA LYS A 129 2.10 -6.26 4.88
C LYS A 129 0.79 -7.00 4.64
N SER A 130 0.33 -7.78 5.63
CA SER A 130 -0.92 -8.54 5.52
C SER A 130 -2.14 -7.61 5.45
N GLY A 131 -2.19 -6.57 6.28
CA GLY A 131 -3.28 -5.60 6.27
C GLY A 131 -3.41 -4.84 4.95
N ILE A 132 -2.29 -4.40 4.38
CA ILE A 132 -2.28 -3.75 3.06
C ILE A 132 -2.65 -4.74 1.96
N ALA A 133 -2.17 -5.98 2.02
CA ALA A 133 -2.54 -7.01 1.05
C ALA A 133 -4.04 -7.34 1.09
N ILE A 134 -4.63 -7.47 2.29
CA ILE A 134 -6.07 -7.68 2.47
C ILE A 134 -6.85 -6.51 1.88
N TYR A 135 -6.42 -5.28 2.13
CA TYR A 135 -7.07 -4.10 1.56
C TYR A 135 -6.99 -4.08 0.03
N ALA A 136 -5.82 -4.36 -0.54
CA ALA A 136 -5.63 -4.44 -1.99
C ALA A 136 -6.52 -5.52 -2.63
N LEU A 137 -6.61 -6.70 -1.99
CA LEU A 137 -7.49 -7.78 -2.43
C LEU A 137 -8.97 -7.39 -2.33
N ALA A 138 -9.38 -6.68 -1.29
CA ALA A 138 -10.75 -6.18 -1.17
C ALA A 138 -11.09 -5.17 -2.28
N VAL A 139 -10.15 -4.27 -2.62
CA VAL A 139 -10.32 -3.32 -3.74
C VAL A 139 -10.45 -4.07 -5.06
N ILE A 140 -9.57 -5.04 -5.34
CA ILE A 140 -9.65 -5.87 -6.56
C ILE A 140 -10.98 -6.64 -6.61
N GLY A 141 -11.32 -7.33 -5.52
CA GLY A 141 -12.55 -8.12 -5.41
C GLY A 141 -13.80 -7.27 -5.62
N SER A 142 -13.84 -6.06 -5.05
CA SER A 142 -14.94 -5.12 -5.26
C SER A 142 -15.09 -4.71 -6.71
N ARG A 143 -13.97 -4.45 -7.41
CA ARG A 143 -13.98 -4.06 -8.82
C ARG A 143 -14.48 -5.18 -9.70
N LEU A 144 -14.01 -6.40 -9.46
CA LEU A 144 -14.47 -7.59 -10.17
C LEU A 144 -15.97 -7.80 -9.97
N TYR A 145 -16.45 -7.68 -8.72
CA TYR A 145 -17.86 -7.80 -8.38
C TYR A 145 -18.72 -6.73 -9.07
N LEU A 146 -18.33 -5.45 -8.99
CA LEU A 146 -19.08 -4.34 -9.60
C LEU A 146 -19.11 -4.43 -11.13
N THR A 147 -17.98 -4.80 -11.74
CA THR A 147 -17.89 -5.02 -13.19
C THR A 147 -18.81 -6.16 -13.61
N TYR A 148 -18.70 -7.31 -12.95
CA TYR A 148 -19.53 -8.48 -13.24
C TYR A 148 -21.03 -8.19 -13.07
N THR A 149 -21.42 -7.58 -11.95
CA THR A 149 -22.82 -7.28 -11.66
C THR A 149 -23.40 -6.20 -12.56
N SER A 150 -22.61 -5.24 -13.04
CA SER A 150 -23.07 -4.22 -13.99
C SER A 150 -23.44 -4.80 -15.36
N ALA A 151 -22.79 -5.90 -15.76
CA ALA A 151 -23.02 -6.56 -17.05
C ALA A 151 -24.23 -7.50 -17.05
N LEU A 152 -24.80 -7.81 -15.88
CA LEU A 152 -25.93 -8.73 -15.76
C LEU A 152 -27.27 -8.04 -16.09
N SER A 153 -27.99 -8.65 -17.03
CA SER A 153 -29.38 -8.30 -17.38
C SER A 153 -30.38 -8.84 -16.34
N ALA A 154 -31.58 -8.26 -16.32
CA ALA A 154 -32.64 -8.70 -15.43
C ALA A 154 -33.07 -10.15 -15.72
N GLU A 155 -33.05 -10.56 -17.00
CA GLU A 155 -33.39 -11.92 -17.45
C GLU A 155 -32.36 -12.94 -16.99
N GLN A 156 -31.06 -12.63 -17.11
CA GLN A 156 -29.98 -13.50 -16.62
C GLN A 156 -30.02 -13.65 -15.09
N TRP A 157 -30.43 -12.60 -14.39
CA TRP A 157 -30.58 -12.64 -12.94
C TRP A 157 -31.80 -13.44 -12.50
N ALA A 158 -32.93 -13.26 -13.21
CA ALA A 158 -34.15 -14.05 -13.01
C ALA A 158 -33.90 -15.55 -13.24
N ALA A 159 -33.07 -15.91 -14.22
CA ALA A 159 -32.64 -17.29 -14.47
C ALA A 159 -31.78 -17.88 -13.32
N LEU A 160 -31.06 -17.03 -12.58
CA LEU A 160 -30.25 -17.45 -11.43
C LEU A 160 -31.08 -17.66 -10.15
N ILE A 161 -32.13 -16.85 -9.95
CA ILE A 161 -32.90 -16.78 -8.69
C ILE A 161 -34.31 -17.40 -8.81
N GLY A 162 -34.79 -17.67 -10.03
CA GLY A 162 -36.00 -18.45 -10.28
C GLY A 162 -37.32 -17.67 -10.19
N SER A 163 -37.31 -16.33 -10.25
CA SER A 163 -38.55 -15.53 -10.32
C SER A 163 -38.40 -14.34 -11.28
N ALA A 164 -39.38 -14.16 -12.17
CA ALA A 164 -39.35 -13.16 -13.24
C ALA A 164 -40.11 -11.87 -12.88
N ASP A 165 -41.17 -11.95 -12.07
CA ASP A 165 -42.13 -10.85 -11.89
C ASP A 165 -41.60 -9.66 -11.06
N SER A 166 -40.50 -9.85 -10.33
CA SER A 166 -39.85 -8.79 -9.53
C SER A 166 -38.32 -8.74 -9.70
N ALA A 167 -37.77 -9.48 -10.67
CA ALA A 167 -36.33 -9.66 -10.83
C ALA A 167 -35.57 -8.35 -11.01
N ALA A 168 -36.10 -7.41 -11.80
CA ALA A 168 -35.48 -6.12 -12.03
C ALA A 168 -35.42 -5.26 -10.75
N LEU A 169 -36.51 -5.22 -9.97
CA LEU A 169 -36.57 -4.49 -8.71
C LEU A 169 -35.64 -5.12 -7.66
N VAL A 170 -35.67 -6.45 -7.51
CA VAL A 170 -34.80 -7.19 -6.59
C VAL A 170 -33.33 -7.04 -6.99
N LEU A 171 -33.00 -7.10 -8.28
CA LEU A 171 -31.64 -6.88 -8.79
C LEU A 171 -31.16 -5.47 -8.47
N SER A 172 -31.97 -4.45 -8.75
CA SER A 172 -31.61 -3.04 -8.48
C SER A 172 -31.38 -2.80 -6.98
N ASN A 173 -32.27 -3.29 -6.12
CA ASN A 173 -32.13 -3.18 -4.66
C ASN A 173 -30.92 -3.94 -4.14
N THR A 174 -30.69 -5.17 -4.60
CA THR A 174 -29.54 -5.99 -4.19
C THR A 174 -28.24 -5.33 -4.61
N ARG A 175 -28.14 -4.87 -5.87
CA ARG A 175 -26.97 -4.17 -6.38
C ARG A 175 -26.70 -2.90 -5.58
N GLY A 176 -27.73 -2.10 -5.30
CA GLY A 176 -27.62 -0.89 -4.47
C GLY A 176 -27.12 -1.18 -3.06
N ASN A 177 -27.70 -2.18 -2.39
CA ASN A 177 -27.30 -2.57 -1.03
C ASN A 177 -25.87 -3.11 -0.98
N VAL A 178 -25.49 -4.01 -1.89
CA VAL A 178 -24.13 -4.58 -1.90
C VAL A 178 -23.10 -3.52 -2.27
N THR A 179 -23.39 -2.64 -3.23
CA THR A 179 -22.50 -1.51 -3.56
C THR A 179 -22.28 -0.61 -2.34
N THR A 180 -23.35 -0.34 -1.58
CA THR A 180 -23.26 0.42 -0.33
C THR A 180 -22.37 -0.30 0.68
N ILE A 181 -22.59 -1.59 0.93
CA ILE A 181 -21.75 -2.38 1.85
C ILE A 181 -20.28 -2.37 1.43
N ILE A 182 -19.99 -2.56 0.14
CA ILE A 182 -18.64 -2.50 -0.41
C ILE A 182 -18.00 -1.14 -0.14
N LEU A 183 -18.73 -0.05 -0.38
CA LEU A 183 -18.24 1.31 -0.16
C LEU A 183 -17.87 1.52 1.33
N TRP A 184 -18.75 1.16 2.25
CA TRP A 184 -18.48 1.24 3.69
C TRP A 184 -17.31 0.34 4.11
N ALA A 185 -17.21 -0.86 3.53
CA ALA A 185 -16.12 -1.78 3.83
C ALA A 185 -14.75 -1.22 3.41
N LEU A 186 -14.66 -0.66 2.21
CA LEU A 186 -13.42 -0.12 1.65
C LEU A 186 -13.04 1.23 2.25
N TRP A 187 -14.01 2.05 2.62
CA TRP A 187 -13.72 3.40 3.12
C TRP A 187 -13.45 3.39 4.62
N LEU A 188 -14.11 2.49 5.36
CA LEU A 188 -14.13 2.55 6.82
C LEU A 188 -13.78 1.22 7.46
N VAL A 189 -14.53 0.13 7.23
CA VAL A 189 -14.38 -1.09 8.05
C VAL A 189 -12.98 -1.69 7.97
N ILE A 190 -12.46 -1.92 6.77
CA ILE A 190 -11.14 -2.55 6.59
C ILE A 190 -10.02 -1.59 7.03
N PRO A 191 -9.99 -0.30 6.59
CA PRO A 191 -8.99 0.65 7.05
C PRO A 191 -8.99 0.84 8.57
N LEU A 192 -10.17 0.99 9.19
CA LEU A 192 -10.27 1.15 10.64
C LEU A 192 -9.76 -0.09 11.38
N GLY A 193 -10.07 -1.30 10.91
CA GLY A 193 -9.52 -2.53 11.47
C GLY A 193 -8.00 -2.55 11.44
N TYR A 194 -7.40 -2.11 10.32
CA TYR A 194 -5.96 -1.98 10.18
C TYR A 194 -5.36 -0.96 11.16
N PHE A 195 -5.90 0.26 11.19
CA PHE A 195 -5.42 1.32 12.08
C PHE A 195 -5.57 0.94 13.55
N ALA A 196 -6.71 0.37 13.94
CA ALA A 196 -6.97 -0.07 15.31
C ALA A 196 -5.99 -1.17 15.74
N MET A 197 -5.74 -2.16 14.89
CA MET A 197 -4.80 -3.24 15.17
C MET A 197 -3.37 -2.72 15.42
N LEU A 198 -2.88 -1.83 14.56
CA LEU A 198 -1.54 -1.26 14.70
C LEU A 198 -1.44 -0.27 15.86
N LEU A 199 -2.47 0.54 16.08
CA LEU A 199 -2.54 1.44 17.23
C LEU A 199 -2.56 0.65 18.54
N GLN A 200 -3.32 -0.44 18.61
CA GLN A 200 -3.33 -1.32 19.78
C GLN A 200 -1.95 -1.91 20.05
N GLN A 201 -1.21 -2.35 19.02
CA GLN A 201 0.17 -2.82 19.17
C GLN A 201 1.10 -1.73 19.68
N LEU A 202 0.91 -0.48 19.26
CA LEU A 202 1.69 0.65 19.76
C LEU A 202 1.41 0.91 21.25
N LEU A 203 0.14 0.89 21.65
CA LEU A 203 -0.28 1.22 23.02
C LEU A 203 -0.01 0.11 24.04
N LEU A 204 -0.08 -1.16 23.62
CA LEU A 204 0.15 -2.29 24.53
C LEU A 204 1.63 -2.54 24.83
N ASN A 205 2.54 -1.99 24.02
CA ASN A 205 3.97 -2.23 24.17
C ASN A 205 4.67 -0.96 24.64
N PRO A 206 4.91 -0.80 25.96
CA PRO A 206 5.54 0.40 26.49
C PRO A 206 6.96 0.56 25.94
N ILE A 207 7.26 1.76 25.45
CA ILE A 207 8.60 2.14 25.03
C ILE A 207 9.53 1.99 26.24
N SER A 208 10.63 1.26 26.07
CA SER A 208 11.61 1.07 27.15
C SER A 208 12.14 2.43 27.60
N LEU A 209 11.93 2.78 28.89
CA LEU A 209 12.43 4.03 29.46
C LEU A 209 13.96 4.03 29.60
N SER A 210 14.58 2.85 29.73
CA SER A 210 16.02 2.71 29.88
C SER A 210 16.77 2.63 28.55
N ALA A 211 16.10 2.21 27.47
CA ALA A 211 16.68 2.15 26.14
C ALA A 211 15.58 2.28 25.06
N PRO A 212 15.03 3.50 24.85
CA PRO A 212 13.84 3.72 24.03
C PRO A 212 14.02 3.38 22.55
N VAL A 213 15.27 3.37 22.09
CA VAL A 213 15.65 3.05 20.70
C VAL A 213 16.21 1.64 20.53
N ALA A 214 16.48 0.93 21.64
CA ALA A 214 17.11 -0.39 21.58
C ALA A 214 16.07 -1.45 21.22
N ALA A 215 16.40 -2.25 20.21
CA ALA A 215 15.62 -3.43 19.90
C ALA A 215 15.87 -4.54 20.95
N ALA A 216 14.95 -5.50 21.07
CA ALA A 216 15.01 -6.54 22.10
C ALA A 216 16.32 -7.34 22.09
N HIS A 217 16.89 -7.60 20.91
CA HIS A 217 18.17 -8.31 20.77
C HIS A 217 19.37 -7.51 21.29
N GLU A 218 19.43 -6.18 21.08
CA GLU A 218 20.49 -5.33 21.62
C GLU A 218 20.47 -5.30 23.15
N LEU A 219 19.27 -5.36 23.74
CA LEU A 219 19.12 -5.49 25.18
C LEU A 219 19.67 -6.84 25.68
N ILE A 220 19.31 -7.94 25.02
CA ILE A 220 19.80 -9.28 25.36
C ILE A 220 21.32 -9.36 25.22
N GLU A 221 21.89 -8.80 24.16
CA GLU A 221 23.34 -8.78 23.93
C GLU A 221 24.07 -7.95 25.00
N ARG A 222 23.54 -6.78 25.37
CA ARG A 222 24.08 -6.00 26.50
C ARG A 222 24.06 -6.75 27.82
N TYR A 223 23.00 -7.54 28.08
CA TYR A 223 22.97 -8.39 29.28
C TYR A 223 23.97 -9.53 29.21
N ARG A 224 24.22 -10.08 28.02
CA ARG A 224 25.19 -11.16 27.82
C ARG A 224 26.65 -10.72 27.97
N ILE A 225 26.98 -9.47 27.62
CA ILE A 225 28.36 -8.93 27.70
C ILE A 225 28.67 -8.35 29.10
N ARG A 226 27.64 -8.08 29.92
CA ARG A 226 27.80 -7.55 31.29
C ARG A 226 27.87 -8.62 32.38
N GLN A 227 27.92 -9.91 32.02
CA GLN A 227 28.30 -11.01 32.93
C GLN A 227 29.77 -11.37 32.70
#